data_AF-A0A838XP63-F1
#
_entry.id   AF-A0A838XP63-F1
#
_cell.length_a   1.000
_cell.length_b   1.000
_cell.length_c   1.000
_cell.angle_alpha   90.00
_cell.angle_beta   90.00
_cell.angle_gamma   90.00
#
_symmetry.space_group_name_H-M   'P 1'
#
loop_
_entity.id
_entity.type
_entity.pdbx_description
1 polymer ?
#
loop_
_entity_poly.entity_id
_entity_poly.type
_entity_poly.pdbx_seq_one_letter_code
_entity_poly.pdbx_strand_id
1 'polypeptide(L)'
;MSDVRISAFYHFTPLEDHEGLRAPLLDLCRAEGVRGSILLATEGVNGTIAGPEAGIAAVLAHLRSDPRLAELTEKASHAERMPFRRMKVRLKREIVSLGVEGIDPRRVVGTYVPPSDWNALIADPDVVLIDTRNDYEVAFGTFEGAVSPETRSFRSFPEWVRSARQVANKPKVAIFCTGGIRCEKASALLLEEGFGEVYHLEGGILNYLEKVPREESLWRGDCFVFDERIAVDHDLAPTWGREAPAEAHAVLPAEVIAETPRSDTEQV
;
A
#
# COMPACT_ATOMS: atom_id res chain seq x y z
N MET A 1 -17.85 20.25 9.35
CA MET A 1 -16.55 19.70 9.81
C MET A 1 -15.61 19.82 8.63
N SER A 2 -14.42 20.39 8.81
CA SER A 2 -13.47 20.56 7.71
C SER A 2 -12.88 19.19 7.36
N ASP A 3 -13.22 18.71 6.18
CA ASP A 3 -12.73 17.43 5.68
C ASP A 3 -11.23 17.52 5.36
N VAL A 4 -10.41 16.64 5.94
CA VAL A 4 -8.98 16.58 5.67
C VAL A 4 -8.78 15.67 4.46
N ARG A 5 -8.29 16.24 3.37
CA ARG A 5 -7.91 15.44 2.20
C ARG A 5 -6.63 14.67 2.51
N ILE A 6 -6.65 13.39 2.19
CA ILE A 6 -5.52 12.47 2.27
C ILE A 6 -5.20 12.02 0.85
N SER A 7 -3.93 11.98 0.46
CA SER A 7 -3.50 11.53 -0.85
C SER A 7 -2.32 10.58 -0.72
N ALA A 8 -2.52 9.36 -1.21
CA ALA A 8 -1.49 8.34 -1.37
C ALA A 8 -1.05 8.31 -2.84
N PHE A 9 0.25 8.23 -3.09
CA PHE A 9 0.80 8.22 -4.44
C PHE A 9 2.16 7.53 -4.46
N TYR A 10 2.52 7.02 -5.62
CA TYR A 10 3.88 6.60 -5.93
C TYR A 10 4.13 6.73 -7.42
N HIS A 11 5.40 6.83 -7.80
CA HIS A 11 5.80 6.79 -9.19
C HIS A 11 7.23 6.29 -9.30
N PHE A 12 7.44 5.24 -10.09
CA PHE A 12 8.76 4.69 -10.38
C PHE A 12 9.35 5.41 -11.59
N THR A 13 10.44 6.14 -11.39
CA THR A 13 11.13 6.88 -12.45
C THR A 13 12.57 7.16 -12.03
N PRO A 14 13.56 7.21 -12.94
CA PRO A 14 14.93 7.57 -12.58
C PRO A 14 15.00 8.98 -11.96
N LEU A 15 15.38 9.05 -10.69
CA LEU A 15 15.49 10.28 -9.90
C LEU A 15 16.89 10.37 -9.26
N GLU A 16 17.91 10.41 -10.10
CA GLU A 16 19.32 10.42 -9.64
C GLU A 16 19.61 11.59 -8.68
N ASP A 17 19.03 12.75 -8.94
CA ASP A 17 19.12 14.00 -8.18
C ASP A 17 18.06 14.13 -7.07
N HIS A 18 17.38 13.04 -6.67
CA HIS A 18 16.31 13.04 -5.66
C HIS A 18 16.68 13.73 -4.33
N GLU A 19 17.97 13.75 -3.97
CA GLU A 19 18.46 14.43 -2.77
C GLU A 19 18.15 15.94 -2.79
N GLY A 20 18.24 16.57 -3.97
CA GLY A 20 17.95 17.99 -4.17
C GLY A 20 16.47 18.33 -4.03
N LEU A 21 15.57 17.35 -4.22
CA LEU A 21 14.12 17.56 -4.11
C LEU A 21 13.64 17.64 -2.65
N ARG A 22 14.42 17.12 -1.69
CA ARG A 22 13.95 16.94 -0.31
C ARG A 22 13.60 18.24 0.40
N ALA A 23 14.50 19.22 0.37
CA ALA A 23 14.32 20.45 1.13
C ALA A 23 13.20 21.33 0.52
N PRO A 24 13.19 21.62 -0.79
CA PRO A 24 12.09 22.37 -1.42
C PRO A 24 10.72 21.74 -1.17
N LEU A 25 10.62 20.41 -1.31
CA LEU A 25 9.36 19.70 -1.11
C LEU A 25 8.89 19.76 0.36
N LEU A 26 9.81 19.63 1.32
CA LEU A 26 9.46 19.73 2.73
C LEU A 26 8.98 21.13 3.12
N ASP A 27 9.65 22.17 2.59
CA ASP A 27 9.28 23.55 2.87
C ASP A 27 7.94 23.91 2.24
N LEU A 28 7.68 23.44 1.00
CA LEU A 28 6.36 23.56 0.37
C LEU A 28 5.28 22.88 1.21
N CYS A 29 5.46 21.61 1.59
CA CYS A 29 4.46 20.91 2.41
C CYS A 29 4.16 21.67 3.72
N ARG A 30 5.18 22.26 4.36
CA ARG A 30 4.97 23.05 5.59
C ARG A 30 4.22 24.35 5.34
N ALA A 31 4.57 25.08 4.29
CA ALA A 31 3.90 26.32 3.90
C ALA A 31 2.42 26.07 3.58
N GLU A 32 2.12 24.93 2.94
CA GLU A 32 0.78 24.52 2.52
C GLU A 32 -0.03 23.78 3.61
N GLY A 33 0.50 23.68 4.84
CA GLY A 33 -0.19 23.03 5.96
C GLY A 33 -0.34 21.51 5.80
N VAL A 34 0.47 20.88 4.94
CA VAL A 34 0.46 19.45 4.65
C VAL A 34 1.34 18.68 5.64
N ARG A 35 0.84 17.53 6.10
CA ARG A 35 1.54 16.56 6.97
C ARG A 35 1.55 15.19 6.32
N GLY A 36 2.41 14.28 6.81
CA GLY A 36 2.54 12.95 6.24
C GLY A 36 3.98 12.54 6.00
N SER A 37 4.17 11.63 5.06
CA SER A 37 5.48 11.11 4.70
C SER A 37 5.63 11.03 3.18
N ILE A 38 6.74 11.54 2.67
CA ILE A 38 7.20 11.33 1.30
C ILE A 38 8.58 10.68 1.38
N LEU A 39 8.75 9.60 0.62
CA LEU A 39 9.99 8.87 0.41
C LEU A 39 10.50 9.21 -0.98
N LEU A 40 11.78 9.54 -1.05
CA LEU A 40 12.52 9.82 -2.27
C LEU A 40 13.67 8.82 -2.36
N ALA A 41 13.85 8.21 -3.52
CA ALA A 41 14.99 7.37 -3.84
C ALA A 41 15.36 7.56 -5.30
N THR A 42 16.50 7.01 -5.72
CA THR A 42 16.92 7.01 -7.13
C THR A 42 15.91 6.33 -8.06
N GLU A 43 15.05 5.46 -7.52
CA GLU A 43 14.02 4.71 -8.25
C GLU A 43 12.66 5.41 -8.33
N GLY A 44 12.43 6.52 -7.62
CA GLY A 44 11.09 7.11 -7.61
C GLY A 44 10.73 7.96 -6.40
N VAL A 45 9.42 8.18 -6.27
CA VAL A 45 8.75 8.81 -5.13
C VAL A 45 7.61 7.93 -4.62
N ASN A 46 7.38 7.91 -3.31
CA ASN A 46 6.22 7.28 -2.66
C ASN A 46 5.77 8.16 -1.50
N GLY A 47 4.49 8.43 -1.34
CA GLY A 47 4.01 9.22 -0.23
C GLY A 47 2.56 8.99 0.14
N THR A 48 2.29 9.27 1.41
CA THR A 48 0.94 9.49 1.93
C THR A 48 0.97 10.80 2.70
N ILE A 49 0.20 11.76 2.23
CA ILE A 49 0.12 13.12 2.79
C ILE A 49 -1.33 13.49 3.08
N ALA A 50 -1.54 14.40 4.02
CA ALA A 50 -2.85 14.91 4.38
C ALA A 50 -2.79 16.40 4.70
N GLY A 51 -3.84 17.13 4.35
CA GLY A 51 -3.85 18.59 4.44
C GLY A 51 -5.11 19.23 3.86
N PRO A 52 -5.16 20.57 3.83
CA PRO A 52 -6.18 21.29 3.08
C PRO A 52 -6.14 20.92 1.59
N GLU A 53 -7.30 20.93 0.93
CA GLU A 53 -7.46 20.62 -0.50
C GLU A 53 -6.42 21.35 -1.38
N ALA A 54 -6.33 22.68 -1.19
CA ALA A 54 -5.41 23.54 -1.94
C ALA A 54 -3.95 23.18 -1.67
N GLY A 55 -3.60 22.83 -0.43
CA GLY A 55 -2.23 22.49 -0.07
C GLY A 55 -1.79 21.14 -0.64
N ILE A 56 -2.68 20.15 -0.65
CA ILE A 56 -2.46 18.87 -1.31
C ILE A 56 -2.28 19.07 -2.82
N ALA A 57 -3.16 19.86 -3.45
CA ALA A 57 -3.07 20.18 -4.87
C ALA A 57 -1.75 20.90 -5.23
N ALA A 58 -1.29 21.83 -4.40
CA ALA A 58 -0.03 22.54 -4.59
C ALA A 58 1.19 21.59 -4.54
N VAL A 59 1.21 20.67 -3.57
CA VAL A 59 2.29 19.67 -3.45
C VAL A 59 2.31 18.73 -4.65
N LEU A 60 1.15 18.24 -5.09
CA LEU A 60 1.05 17.35 -6.24
C LEU A 60 1.41 18.07 -7.55
N ALA A 61 0.99 19.32 -7.71
CA ALA A 61 1.38 20.15 -8.85
C ALA A 61 2.88 20.40 -8.88
N HIS A 62 3.52 20.64 -7.73
CA HIS A 62 4.97 20.78 -7.64
C HIS A 62 5.69 19.49 -8.05
N LEU A 63 5.24 18.33 -7.56
CA LEU A 63 5.79 17.03 -7.99
C LEU A 63 5.66 16.84 -9.50
N ARG A 64 4.46 17.08 -10.06
CA ARG A 64 4.17 16.96 -11.50
C ARG A 64 4.85 18.01 -12.38
N SER A 65 5.41 19.07 -11.79
CA SER A 65 6.19 20.07 -12.53
C SER A 65 7.56 19.54 -12.97
N ASP A 66 8.05 18.47 -12.33
CA ASP A 66 9.16 17.68 -12.85
C ASP A 66 8.64 16.77 -13.96
N PRO A 67 9.15 16.86 -15.21
CA PRO A 67 8.69 16.03 -16.33
C PRO A 67 8.74 14.53 -16.07
N ARG A 68 9.64 14.07 -15.18
CA ARG A 68 9.78 12.66 -14.80
C ARG A 68 8.63 12.16 -13.94
N LEU A 69 7.89 13.07 -13.31
CA LEU A 69 6.78 12.83 -12.40
C LEU A 69 5.45 13.39 -12.92
N ALA A 70 5.39 13.84 -14.17
CA ALA A 70 4.19 14.43 -14.77
C ALA A 70 2.99 13.46 -14.73
N GLU A 71 3.26 12.16 -14.91
CA GLU A 71 2.26 11.08 -14.89
C GLU A 71 2.03 10.49 -13.49
N LEU A 72 2.52 11.14 -12.42
CA LEU A 72 2.25 10.71 -11.05
C LEU A 72 0.74 10.78 -10.80
N THR A 73 0.14 9.64 -10.48
CA THR A 73 -1.27 9.53 -10.09
C THR A 73 -1.40 9.50 -8.57
N GLU A 74 -2.50 10.05 -8.05
CA GLU A 74 -2.84 9.94 -6.63
C GLU A 74 -4.12 9.13 -6.41
N LYS A 75 -4.25 8.62 -5.19
CA LYS A 75 -5.50 8.12 -4.62
C LYS A 75 -5.90 9.02 -3.47
N ALA A 76 -7.04 9.69 -3.64
CA ALA A 76 -7.59 10.61 -2.67
C ALA A 76 -8.59 9.92 -1.75
N SER A 77 -8.56 10.27 -0.47
CA SER A 77 -9.56 9.90 0.53
C SER A 77 -9.73 11.06 1.51
N HIS A 78 -10.71 10.94 2.40
CA HIS A 78 -11.16 12.01 3.26
C HIS A 78 -11.29 11.51 4.70
N ALA A 79 -11.10 12.40 5.67
CA ALA A 79 -11.18 12.08 7.08
C ALA A 79 -11.56 13.31 7.90
N GLU A 80 -12.28 13.09 8.98
CA GLU A 80 -12.74 14.13 9.91
C GLU A 80 -11.61 14.75 10.75
N ARG A 81 -10.44 14.11 10.80
CA ARG A 81 -9.26 14.59 11.53
C ARG A 81 -7.95 14.26 10.82
N MET A 82 -6.93 15.07 11.08
CA MET A 82 -5.59 14.93 10.51
C MET A 82 -4.91 13.62 10.96
N PRO A 83 -4.58 12.67 10.07
CA PRO A 83 -4.03 11.37 10.44
C PRO A 83 -2.50 11.36 10.60
N PHE A 84 -1.87 12.54 10.58
CA PHE A 84 -0.42 12.69 10.72
C PHE A 84 -0.05 13.79 11.71
N ARG A 85 0.86 13.46 12.64
CA ARG A 85 1.38 14.45 13.61
C ARG A 85 2.30 15.50 12.98
N ARG A 86 3.08 15.12 11.96
CA ARG A 86 4.11 15.97 11.35
C ARG A 86 4.39 15.57 9.90
N MET A 87 4.95 16.50 9.14
CA MET A 87 5.49 16.23 7.79
C MET A 87 6.90 15.63 7.85
N LYS A 88 7.20 14.67 6.97
CA LYS A 88 8.52 14.08 6.77
C LYS A 88 8.79 13.90 5.27
N VAL A 89 9.93 14.38 4.80
CA VAL A 89 10.48 13.97 3.49
C VAL A 89 11.81 13.25 3.74
N ARG A 90 11.90 11.99 3.32
CA ARG A 90 12.98 11.06 3.67
C ARG A 90 13.66 10.51 2.42
N LEU A 91 14.98 10.57 2.41
CA LEU A 91 15.80 9.86 1.44
C LEU A 91 15.88 8.38 1.84
N LYS A 92 15.73 7.49 0.87
CA LYS A 92 15.78 6.05 1.04
C LYS A 92 16.56 5.42 -0.11
N ARG A 93 17.04 4.20 0.12
CA ARG A 93 17.58 3.37 -0.97
C ARG A 93 16.49 2.90 -1.91
N GLU A 94 15.31 2.63 -1.36
CA GLU A 94 14.12 2.17 -2.08
C GLU A 94 12.89 2.91 -1.55
N ILE A 95 11.96 3.30 -2.42
CA ILE A 95 10.65 3.86 -2.05
C ILE A 95 9.69 2.81 -1.51
N VAL A 96 9.98 1.53 -1.78
CA VAL A 96 9.41 0.35 -1.12
C VAL A 96 10.49 -0.72 -1.03
N SER A 97 10.83 -1.16 0.19
CA SER A 97 12.03 -1.97 0.39
C SER A 97 11.78 -3.47 0.17
N LEU A 98 12.10 -3.97 -1.02
CA LEU A 98 12.17 -5.41 -1.30
C LEU A 98 13.54 -5.97 -0.90
N GLY A 99 14.61 -5.18 -1.01
CA GLY A 99 15.96 -5.59 -0.60
C GLY A 99 16.65 -6.57 -1.56
N VAL A 100 16.21 -6.64 -2.82
CA VAL A 100 16.84 -7.42 -3.88
C VAL A 100 17.41 -6.46 -4.91
N GLU A 101 18.70 -6.57 -5.19
CA GLU A 101 19.36 -5.78 -6.24
C GLU A 101 18.92 -6.26 -7.64
N GLY A 102 18.83 -5.34 -8.59
CA GLY A 102 18.47 -5.65 -9.98
C GLY A 102 16.98 -5.65 -10.28
N ILE A 103 16.11 -5.79 -9.26
CA ILE A 103 14.66 -5.71 -9.43
C ILE A 103 14.24 -4.28 -9.78
N ASP A 104 13.75 -4.11 -11.00
CA ASP A 104 13.31 -2.83 -11.54
C ASP A 104 11.92 -2.95 -12.19
N PRO A 105 10.85 -2.47 -11.52
CA PRO A 105 9.48 -2.55 -12.06
C PRO A 105 9.29 -1.71 -13.34
N ARG A 106 10.24 -0.84 -13.68
CA ARG A 106 10.21 -0.08 -14.95
C ARG A 106 10.62 -0.93 -16.15
N ARG A 107 11.27 -2.08 -15.92
CA ARG A 107 11.79 -2.98 -16.96
C ARG A 107 10.93 -4.22 -17.12
N VAL A 108 10.52 -4.80 -16.00
CA VAL A 108 9.72 -6.02 -15.93
C VAL A 108 8.67 -5.82 -14.86
N VAL A 109 7.41 -6.00 -15.20
CA VAL A 109 6.26 -5.91 -14.29
C VAL A 109 5.21 -6.91 -14.74
N GLY A 110 4.40 -7.37 -13.80
CA GLY A 110 3.24 -8.21 -14.08
C GLY A 110 2.15 -7.49 -14.88
N THR A 111 1.09 -8.22 -15.19
CA THR A 111 -0.08 -7.70 -15.89
C THR A 111 -1.01 -7.01 -14.91
N TYR A 112 -1.20 -5.70 -15.08
CA TYR A 112 -2.20 -4.93 -14.34
C TYR A 112 -3.61 -5.46 -14.59
N VAL A 113 -4.37 -5.63 -13.52
CA VAL A 113 -5.77 -6.05 -13.58
C VAL A 113 -6.64 -5.00 -12.90
N PRO A 114 -7.58 -4.38 -13.62
CA PRO A 114 -8.44 -3.37 -13.05
C PRO A 114 -9.40 -4.01 -12.03
N PRO A 115 -9.89 -3.25 -11.03
CA PRO A 115 -10.82 -3.78 -10.03
C PRO A 115 -12.07 -4.46 -10.58
N SER A 116 -12.59 -4.01 -11.73
CA SER A 116 -13.77 -4.60 -12.40
C SER A 116 -13.55 -6.05 -12.80
N ASP A 117 -12.30 -6.42 -13.11
CA ASP A 117 -11.94 -7.73 -13.64
C ASP A 117 -11.29 -8.60 -12.55
N TRP A 118 -10.94 -8.00 -11.41
CA TRP A 118 -10.22 -8.65 -10.32
C TRP A 118 -10.97 -9.85 -9.76
N ASN A 119 -12.27 -9.69 -9.47
CA ASN A 119 -13.09 -10.75 -8.89
C ASN A 119 -13.14 -11.99 -9.78
N ALA A 120 -13.27 -11.80 -11.11
CA ALA A 120 -13.29 -12.92 -12.05
C ALA A 120 -11.95 -13.65 -12.09
N LEU A 121 -10.84 -12.92 -12.04
CA LEU A 121 -9.49 -13.50 -11.98
C LEU A 121 -9.29 -14.33 -10.71
N ILE A 122 -9.62 -13.79 -9.54
CA ILE A 122 -9.34 -14.48 -8.27
C ILE A 122 -10.33 -15.61 -7.96
N ALA A 123 -11.42 -15.72 -8.70
CA ALA A 123 -12.33 -16.85 -8.66
C ALA A 123 -11.85 -18.05 -9.53
N ASP A 124 -10.87 -17.85 -10.41
CA ASP A 124 -10.28 -18.93 -11.22
C ASP A 124 -9.48 -19.90 -10.30
N PRO A 125 -9.85 -21.19 -10.21
CA PRO A 125 -9.16 -22.16 -9.35
C PRO A 125 -7.68 -22.40 -9.75
N ASP A 126 -7.30 -22.06 -10.98
CA ASP A 126 -5.94 -22.18 -11.48
C ASP A 126 -5.04 -21.00 -11.05
N VAL A 127 -5.63 -19.94 -10.51
CA VAL A 127 -4.92 -18.77 -9.98
C VAL A 127 -4.53 -19.00 -8.52
N VAL A 128 -3.29 -18.69 -8.16
CA VAL A 128 -2.90 -18.52 -6.75
C VAL A 128 -2.98 -17.04 -6.40
N LEU A 129 -3.87 -16.72 -5.47
CA LEU A 129 -3.97 -15.39 -4.91
C LEU A 129 -2.96 -15.23 -3.75
N ILE A 130 -2.11 -14.21 -3.80
CA ILE A 130 -1.10 -13.94 -2.78
C ILE A 130 -1.28 -12.52 -2.22
N ASP A 131 -1.39 -12.44 -0.89
CA ASP A 131 -1.33 -11.17 -0.18
C ASP A 131 0.14 -10.78 0.04
N THR A 132 0.63 -9.75 -0.63
CA THR A 132 2.05 -9.34 -0.49
C THR A 132 2.31 -8.47 0.75
N ARG A 133 1.29 -8.35 1.62
CA ARG A 133 1.36 -7.53 2.82
C ARG A 133 1.95 -8.28 3.99
N ASN A 134 2.28 -7.54 5.05
CA ASN A 134 2.81 -8.15 6.26
C ASN A 134 1.70 -8.80 7.08
N ASP A 135 2.08 -9.74 7.96
CA ASP A 135 1.19 -10.47 8.86
C ASP A 135 0.17 -9.57 9.60
N TYR A 136 0.63 -8.46 10.18
CA TYR A 136 -0.24 -7.51 10.88
C TYR A 136 -1.27 -6.83 9.97
N GLU A 137 -1.01 -6.69 8.68
CA GLU A 137 -1.94 -6.07 7.72
C GLU A 137 -3.00 -7.07 7.27
N VAL A 138 -2.61 -8.34 7.13
CA VAL A 138 -3.50 -9.46 6.79
C VAL A 138 -4.51 -9.69 7.92
N ALA A 139 -4.08 -9.52 9.18
CA ALA A 139 -4.94 -9.68 10.35
C ALA A 139 -6.14 -8.73 10.36
N PHE A 140 -6.04 -7.53 9.77
CA PHE A 140 -7.19 -6.61 9.66
C PHE A 140 -8.22 -7.08 8.64
N GLY A 141 -7.76 -7.72 7.58
CA GLY A 141 -8.61 -8.12 6.46
C GLY A 141 -7.79 -8.55 5.27
N THR A 142 -8.34 -9.42 4.43
CA THR A 142 -7.71 -9.91 3.20
C THR A 142 -8.78 -10.38 2.21
N PHE A 143 -8.37 -10.71 0.98
CA PHE A 143 -9.26 -11.38 0.04
C PHE A 143 -9.46 -12.85 0.42
N GLU A 144 -10.69 -13.33 0.29
CA GLU A 144 -11.02 -14.73 0.58
C GLU A 144 -10.16 -15.70 -0.26
N GLY A 145 -9.53 -16.67 0.40
CA GLY A 145 -8.65 -17.65 -0.25
C GLY A 145 -7.23 -17.17 -0.56
N ALA A 146 -6.84 -15.95 -0.18
CA ALA A 146 -5.49 -15.45 -0.37
C ALA A 146 -4.46 -16.20 0.50
N VAL A 147 -3.33 -16.56 -0.10
CA VAL A 147 -2.16 -17.10 0.59
C VAL A 147 -1.39 -15.94 1.22
N SER A 148 -1.15 -16.04 2.54
CA SER A 148 -0.29 -15.11 3.27
C SER A 148 1.15 -15.64 3.34
N PRO A 149 2.16 -14.82 3.02
CA PRO A 149 3.56 -15.12 3.28
C PRO A 149 3.94 -15.15 4.76
N GLU A 150 3.07 -14.67 5.65
CA GLU A 150 3.33 -14.53 7.10
C GLU A 150 4.61 -13.72 7.41
N THR A 151 4.97 -12.80 6.51
CA THR A 151 6.16 -11.96 6.66
C THR A 151 5.89 -10.77 7.56
N ARG A 152 6.82 -10.43 8.45
CA ARG A 152 6.78 -9.17 9.23
C ARG A 152 7.31 -7.95 8.48
N SER A 153 7.99 -8.19 7.37
CA SER A 153 8.62 -7.17 6.54
C SER A 153 8.64 -7.64 5.10
N PHE A 154 8.34 -6.73 4.16
CA PHE A 154 8.40 -7.00 2.73
C PHE A 154 9.78 -7.46 2.24
N ARG A 155 10.86 -7.16 2.98
CA ARG A 155 12.21 -7.70 2.73
C ARG A 155 12.32 -9.22 2.86
N SER A 156 11.39 -9.85 3.56
CA SER A 156 11.33 -11.31 3.72
C SER A 156 10.53 -11.99 2.59
N PHE A 157 9.82 -11.21 1.76
CA PHE A 157 9.05 -11.73 0.64
C PHE A 157 9.89 -12.54 -0.37
N PRO A 158 11.12 -12.13 -0.74
CA PRO A 158 11.96 -12.91 -1.66
C PRO A 158 12.34 -14.30 -1.15
N GLU A 159 12.63 -14.43 0.15
CA GLU A 159 12.91 -15.73 0.77
C GLU A 159 11.67 -16.63 0.76
N TRP A 160 10.49 -16.05 1.04
CA TRP A 160 9.22 -16.75 0.91
C TRP A 160 8.97 -17.25 -0.51
N VAL A 161 9.13 -16.41 -1.54
CA VAL A 161 8.94 -16.80 -2.95
C VAL A 161 9.80 -18.02 -3.32
N ARG A 162 11.08 -18.01 -2.94
CA ARG A 162 12.03 -19.11 -3.25
C ARG A 162 11.71 -20.41 -2.52
N SER A 163 11.06 -20.34 -1.36
CA SER A 163 10.69 -21.50 -0.56
C SER A 163 9.28 -22.03 -0.84
N ALA A 164 8.41 -21.22 -1.47
CA ALA A 164 7.00 -21.49 -1.69
C ALA A 164 6.76 -22.51 -2.83
N ARG A 165 7.16 -23.77 -2.59
CA ARG A 165 6.96 -24.90 -3.53
C ARG A 165 5.49 -25.12 -3.91
N GLN A 166 4.55 -24.71 -3.06
CA GLN A 166 3.11 -24.79 -3.28
C GLN A 166 2.60 -23.86 -4.39
N VAL A 167 3.35 -22.80 -4.69
CA VAL A 167 3.02 -21.82 -5.75
C VAL A 167 3.80 -22.11 -7.02
N ALA A 168 4.98 -22.74 -6.91
CA ALA A 168 5.90 -23.01 -8.02
C ALA A 168 5.35 -23.89 -9.16
N ASN A 169 4.28 -24.65 -8.92
CA ASN A 169 3.66 -25.54 -9.92
C ASN A 169 2.33 -24.99 -10.50
N LYS A 170 1.88 -23.82 -10.06
CA LYS A 170 0.71 -23.14 -10.66
C LYS A 170 1.21 -22.08 -11.66
N PRO A 171 0.68 -22.02 -12.88
CA PRO A 171 1.16 -21.10 -13.91
C PRO A 171 0.76 -19.64 -13.64
N LYS A 172 -0.36 -19.42 -12.93
CA LYS A 172 -0.96 -18.10 -12.75
C LYS A 172 -0.94 -17.65 -11.30
N VAL A 173 -0.41 -16.46 -11.06
CA VAL A 173 -0.35 -15.83 -9.75
C VAL A 173 -1.02 -14.47 -9.82
N ALA A 174 -1.95 -14.19 -8.91
CA ALA A 174 -2.53 -12.88 -8.72
C ALA A 174 -2.04 -12.32 -7.38
N ILE A 175 -1.47 -11.12 -7.38
CA ILE A 175 -0.94 -10.49 -6.18
C ILE A 175 -1.60 -9.14 -5.89
N PHE A 176 -1.71 -8.78 -4.62
CA PHE A 176 -2.24 -7.49 -4.21
C PHE A 176 -1.53 -6.95 -2.96
N CYS A 177 -1.72 -5.65 -2.73
CA CYS A 177 -1.36 -4.95 -1.51
C CYS A 177 -2.24 -3.71 -1.35
N THR A 178 -2.02 -2.91 -0.31
CA THR A 178 -2.83 -1.72 0.00
C THR A 178 -3.02 -0.77 -1.19
N GLY A 179 -1.93 -0.32 -1.80
CA GLY A 179 -1.95 0.70 -2.85
C GLY A 179 -1.20 0.34 -4.14
N GLY A 180 -0.82 -0.92 -4.34
CA GLY A 180 -0.15 -1.40 -5.55
C GLY A 180 1.39 -1.39 -5.53
N ILE A 181 2.04 -0.44 -4.84
CA ILE A 181 3.50 -0.25 -4.93
C ILE A 181 4.35 -1.49 -4.60
N ARG A 182 3.93 -2.36 -3.67
CA ARG A 182 4.65 -3.63 -3.39
C ARG A 182 4.53 -4.61 -4.55
N CYS A 183 3.35 -4.66 -5.17
CA CYS A 183 3.07 -5.54 -6.29
C CYS A 183 3.92 -5.21 -7.53
N GLU A 184 4.29 -3.93 -7.70
CA GLU A 184 5.26 -3.52 -8.72
C GLU A 184 6.56 -4.32 -8.60
N LYS A 185 7.19 -4.30 -7.42
CA LYS A 185 8.45 -5.05 -7.20
C LYS A 185 8.23 -6.55 -7.05
N ALA A 186 7.16 -6.98 -6.40
CA ALA A 186 6.87 -8.39 -6.19
C ALA A 186 6.57 -9.11 -7.51
N SER A 187 5.87 -8.48 -8.44
CA SER A 187 5.60 -9.08 -9.75
C SER A 187 6.86 -9.23 -10.58
N ALA A 188 7.73 -8.21 -10.60
CA ALA A 188 9.03 -8.26 -11.23
C ALA A 188 9.88 -9.43 -10.68
N LEU A 189 9.94 -9.57 -9.37
CA LEU A 189 10.64 -10.68 -8.71
C LEU A 189 10.07 -12.04 -9.09
N LEU A 190 8.73 -12.21 -9.06
CA LEU A 190 8.10 -13.47 -9.42
C LEU A 190 8.42 -13.85 -10.89
N LEU A 191 8.38 -12.90 -11.81
CA LEU A 191 8.75 -13.15 -13.21
C LEU A 191 10.23 -13.57 -13.34
N GLU A 192 11.15 -12.93 -12.61
CA GLU A 192 12.56 -13.32 -12.60
C GLU A 192 12.83 -14.69 -11.98
N GLU A 193 12.06 -15.08 -10.95
CA GLU A 193 12.13 -16.41 -10.32
C GLU A 193 11.41 -17.50 -11.16
N GLY A 194 10.90 -17.15 -12.35
CA GLY A 194 10.40 -18.10 -13.36
C GLY A 194 8.91 -18.40 -13.30
N PHE A 195 8.11 -17.59 -12.61
CA PHE A 195 6.65 -17.71 -12.64
C PHE A 195 6.12 -17.33 -14.03
N GLY A 196 5.15 -18.10 -14.54
CA GLY A 196 4.66 -17.96 -15.91
C GLY A 196 3.83 -16.70 -16.15
N GLU A 197 2.69 -16.60 -15.48
CA GLU A 197 1.75 -15.48 -15.60
C GLU A 197 1.57 -14.82 -14.22
N VAL A 198 2.01 -13.57 -14.10
CA VAL A 198 1.89 -12.79 -12.87
C VAL A 198 0.98 -11.59 -13.12
N TYR A 199 -0.12 -11.54 -12.38
CA TYR A 199 -1.11 -10.48 -12.39
C TYR A 199 -1.06 -9.70 -11.08
N HIS A 200 -1.38 -8.42 -11.13
CA HIS A 200 -1.48 -7.61 -9.92
C HIS A 200 -2.62 -6.61 -9.98
N LEU A 201 -3.26 -6.40 -8.83
CA LEU A 201 -4.39 -5.49 -8.69
C LEU A 201 -3.95 -4.05 -8.93
N GLU A 202 -4.44 -3.46 -10.01
CA GLU A 202 -4.17 -2.08 -10.38
C GLU A 202 -4.65 -1.15 -9.25
N GLY A 203 -3.75 -0.30 -8.74
CA GLY A 203 -4.05 0.61 -7.63
C GLY A 203 -4.28 -0.05 -6.26
N GLY A 204 -4.14 -1.37 -6.15
CA GLY A 204 -4.27 -2.12 -4.90
C GLY A 204 -5.68 -2.15 -4.29
N ILE A 205 -5.76 -2.61 -3.05
CA ILE A 205 -7.00 -2.78 -2.29
C ILE A 205 -7.80 -1.47 -2.25
N LEU A 206 -7.14 -0.32 -2.03
CA LEU A 206 -7.84 0.96 -1.96
C LEU A 206 -8.60 1.31 -3.25
N ASN A 207 -8.02 1.02 -4.42
CA ASN A 207 -8.72 1.20 -5.71
C ASN A 207 -9.85 0.18 -5.91
N TYR A 208 -9.69 -1.02 -5.36
CA TYR A 208 -10.74 -2.04 -5.40
C TYR A 208 -11.96 -1.63 -4.56
N LEU A 209 -11.75 -1.22 -3.31
CA LEU A 209 -12.82 -0.76 -2.42
C LEU A 209 -13.54 0.48 -2.98
N GLU A 210 -12.80 1.38 -3.65
CA GLU A 210 -13.38 2.55 -4.33
C GLU A 210 -14.32 2.18 -5.48
N LYS A 211 -14.04 1.10 -6.22
CA LYS A 211 -14.70 0.79 -7.49
C LYS A 211 -15.68 -0.38 -7.43
N VAL A 212 -15.51 -1.30 -6.48
CA VAL A 212 -16.32 -2.51 -6.37
C VAL A 212 -17.34 -2.35 -5.26
N PRO A 213 -18.66 -2.47 -5.55
CA PRO A 213 -19.69 -2.40 -4.53
C PRO A 213 -19.52 -3.46 -3.45
N ARG A 214 -19.95 -3.14 -2.22
CA ARG A 214 -19.80 -4.03 -1.06
C ARG A 214 -20.46 -5.40 -1.29
N GLU A 215 -21.57 -5.44 -2.00
CA GLU A 215 -22.35 -6.64 -2.30
C GLU A 215 -21.61 -7.60 -3.25
N GLU A 216 -20.71 -7.07 -4.08
CA GLU A 216 -19.88 -7.82 -5.03
C GLU A 216 -18.46 -8.06 -4.49
N SER A 217 -18.15 -7.51 -3.31
CA SER A 217 -16.82 -7.52 -2.75
C SER A 217 -16.40 -8.91 -2.27
N LEU A 218 -15.22 -9.34 -2.70
CA LEU A 218 -14.51 -10.51 -2.18
C LEU A 218 -13.53 -10.15 -1.05
N TRP A 219 -13.41 -8.86 -0.73
CA TRP A 219 -12.64 -8.38 0.41
C TRP A 219 -13.38 -8.69 1.73
N ARG A 220 -12.62 -9.07 2.76
CA ARG A 220 -13.12 -9.34 4.11
C ARG A 220 -12.32 -8.56 5.14
N GLY A 221 -13.01 -7.93 6.09
CA GLY A 221 -12.38 -7.11 7.13
C GLY A 221 -12.02 -5.70 6.66
N ASP A 222 -11.08 -5.07 7.35
CA ASP A 222 -10.63 -3.70 7.10
C ASP A 222 -9.27 -3.67 6.41
N CYS A 223 -9.01 -2.63 5.62
CA CYS A 223 -7.73 -2.44 4.94
C CYS A 223 -6.79 -1.59 5.79
N PHE A 224 -5.72 -2.19 6.32
CA PHE A 224 -4.67 -1.47 7.03
C PHE A 224 -4.03 -0.35 6.19
N VAL A 225 -3.82 0.81 6.81
CA VAL A 225 -3.16 1.99 6.24
C VAL A 225 -2.07 2.53 7.17
N PHE A 226 -1.01 3.10 6.59
CA PHE A 226 0.21 3.49 7.29
C PHE A 226 0.15 4.89 7.92
N ASP A 227 -0.96 5.21 8.58
CA ASP A 227 -1.21 6.47 9.26
C ASP A 227 -2.14 6.29 10.47
N GLU A 228 -2.49 7.37 11.18
CA GLU A 228 -3.25 7.27 12.44
C GLU A 228 -4.69 6.74 12.27
N ARG A 229 -5.18 6.58 11.03
CA ARG A 229 -6.46 5.87 10.78
C ARG A 229 -6.35 4.39 11.12
N ILE A 230 -5.15 3.81 11.03
CA ILE A 230 -4.80 2.40 11.23
C ILE A 230 -5.42 1.48 10.17
N ALA A 231 -6.71 1.55 9.96
CA ALA A 231 -7.39 0.87 8.86
C ALA A 231 -8.53 1.73 8.30
N VAL A 232 -9.02 1.33 7.13
CA VAL A 232 -10.23 1.85 6.52
C VAL A 232 -11.17 0.69 6.19
N ASP A 233 -12.47 0.92 6.30
CA ASP A 233 -13.49 -0.06 5.92
C ASP A 233 -13.69 -0.09 4.39
N HIS A 234 -14.68 -0.88 3.93
CA HIS A 234 -15.01 -0.99 2.50
C HIS A 234 -15.44 0.36 1.88
N ASP A 235 -16.02 1.27 2.65
CA ASP A 235 -16.43 2.60 2.18
C ASP A 235 -15.27 3.62 2.27
N LEU A 236 -14.05 3.13 2.50
CA LEU A 236 -12.83 3.90 2.73
C LEU A 236 -12.91 4.83 3.95
N ALA A 237 -13.85 4.58 4.87
CA ALA A 237 -14.01 5.36 6.08
C ALA A 237 -12.97 4.94 7.13
N PRO A 238 -12.33 5.89 7.84
CA PRO A 238 -11.37 5.58 8.88
C PRO A 238 -11.97 4.76 10.04
N THR A 239 -11.26 3.70 10.46
CA THR A 239 -11.66 2.90 11.64
C THR A 239 -11.07 3.45 12.93
N TRP A 240 -9.99 4.23 12.84
CA TRP A 240 -9.26 4.80 13.97
C TRP A 240 -8.74 3.75 14.96
N GLY A 241 -8.48 2.54 14.47
CA GLY A 241 -7.98 1.44 15.29
C GLY A 241 -9.05 0.78 16.17
N ARG A 242 -10.33 1.10 15.99
CA ARG A 242 -11.41 0.31 16.61
C ARG A 242 -11.30 -1.14 16.14
N GLU A 243 -11.47 -2.07 17.08
CA GLU A 243 -11.44 -3.52 16.81
C GLU A 243 -10.12 -4.01 16.19
N ALA A 244 -8.99 -3.35 16.51
CA ALA A 244 -7.69 -3.76 16.02
C ALA A 244 -7.32 -5.19 16.47
N PRO A 245 -6.96 -6.10 15.53
CA PRO A 245 -6.64 -7.49 15.82
C PRO A 245 -5.38 -7.61 16.68
N ALA A 246 -5.34 -8.63 17.53
CA ALA A 246 -4.26 -8.85 18.50
C ALA A 246 -2.89 -9.02 17.82
N GLU A 247 -2.87 -9.65 16.65
CA GLU A 247 -1.70 -9.88 15.81
C GLU A 247 -1.04 -8.57 15.38
N ALA A 248 -1.81 -7.48 15.27
CA ALA A 248 -1.29 -6.17 14.90
C ALA A 248 -0.78 -5.35 16.09
N HIS A 249 -1.10 -5.71 17.34
CA HIS A 249 -0.81 -4.87 18.52
C HIS A 249 0.68 -4.50 18.63
N ALA A 250 1.59 -5.37 18.20
CA ALA A 250 3.04 -5.12 18.23
C ALA A 250 3.49 -3.91 17.37
N VAL A 251 2.69 -3.50 16.38
CA VAL A 251 3.01 -2.37 15.48
C VAL A 251 2.12 -1.14 15.70
N LEU A 252 1.15 -1.22 16.62
CA LEU A 252 0.20 -0.14 16.90
C LEU A 252 0.65 0.75 18.06
N PRO A 253 0.20 2.03 18.10
CA PRO A 253 0.38 2.89 19.26
C PRO A 253 -0.28 2.29 20.52
N ALA A 254 0.35 2.46 21.68
CA ALA A 254 -0.16 1.93 22.95
C ALA A 254 -1.56 2.44 23.31
N GLU A 255 -1.89 3.67 22.90
CA GLU A 255 -3.19 4.28 23.16
C GLU A 255 -4.33 3.53 22.44
N VAL A 256 -4.07 3.03 21.23
CA VAL A 256 -5.05 2.28 20.43
C VAL A 256 -5.31 0.90 21.04
N ILE A 257 -4.25 0.25 21.53
CA ILE A 257 -4.36 -1.06 22.17
C ILE A 257 -5.20 -0.97 23.45
N ALA A 258 -5.04 0.12 24.22
CA ALA A 258 -5.79 0.33 25.46
C ALA A 258 -7.29 0.57 25.25
N GLU A 259 -7.69 1.08 24.08
CA GLU A 259 -9.09 1.33 23.70
C GLU A 259 -9.77 0.13 23.03
N THR A 260 -9.01 -0.90 22.65
CA THR A 260 -9.56 -2.13 22.07
C THR A 260 -10.18 -2.97 23.20
N PRO A 261 -11.49 -3.28 23.17
CA PRO A 261 -12.08 -4.12 24.21
C PRO A 261 -11.34 -5.47 24.23
N ARG A 262 -10.87 -5.88 25.42
CA ARG A 262 -10.33 -7.23 25.60
C ARG A 262 -11.48 -8.19 25.28
N SER A 263 -11.31 -9.02 24.27
CA SER A 263 -12.24 -10.12 24.04
C SER A 263 -12.23 -11.01 25.27
N ASP A 264 -13.34 -11.04 26.02
CA ASP A 264 -13.54 -12.00 27.09
C ASP A 264 -13.56 -13.40 26.46
N THR A 265 -12.41 -14.04 26.40
CA THR A 265 -12.26 -15.45 26.00
C THR A 265 -11.22 -16.11 26.90
N GLU A 266 -11.44 -15.99 28.21
CA GLU A 266 -10.96 -16.96 29.20
C GLU A 266 -12.10 -17.19 30.20
N GLN A 267 -13.01 -18.10 29.87
CA GLN A 267 -13.82 -18.87 30.81
C GLN A 267 -14.53 -20.01 30.05
N VAL A 268 -13.82 -21.12 29.81
CA VAL A 268 -14.34 -22.50 29.96
C VAL A 268 -13.18 -23.39 30.39
#